data_AF-A0A6N4QYT6-F1
#
_entry.id   AF-A0A6N4QYT6-F1
#
_cell.length_a   1.000
_cell.length_b   1.000
_cell.length_c   1.000
_cell.angle_alpha   90.00
_cell.angle_beta   90.00
_cell.angle_gamma   90.00
#
_symmetry.space_group_name_H-M   'P 1'
#
loop_
_entity.id
_entity.type
_entity.pdbx_description
1 polymer ?
#
loop_
_entity_poly.entity_id
_entity_poly.type
_entity_poly.pdbx_seq_one_letter_code
_entity_poly.pdbx_strand_id
1 'polypeptide(L)'
;MLHCGYFTNYPVSHLYPTKEEVVIKAIEAFRKKDVSAIEDLILSPEEHNTMFWKHVGEKFTSDPGMTPELAYDHMNTETNIVIKEQLNFLNGAGADFEFKSVLCKRKPEEYGPFTLHLGCVTTLLNKKDNTTMTLHSFRSFIEYKGKYKLYHLKRE
;
A
#
# COMPACT_ATOMS: atom_id res chain seq x y z
N MET A 1 20.48 24.63 24.20
CA MET A 1 19.84 23.41 24.75
C MET A 1 19.44 22.55 23.57
N LEU A 2 20.05 21.37 23.42
CA LEU A 2 19.67 20.41 22.39
C LEU A 2 18.27 19.86 22.70
N HIS A 3 17.29 20.13 21.85
CA HIS A 3 16.11 19.28 21.79
C HIS A 3 16.51 18.01 21.05
N CYS A 4 16.80 16.96 21.82
CA CYS A 4 16.83 15.59 21.33
C CYS A 4 15.48 15.32 20.65
N GLY A 5 15.47 15.27 19.32
CA GLY A 5 14.35 14.75 18.56
C GLY A 5 14.08 13.33 19.07
N TYR A 6 12.91 13.14 19.69
CA TYR A 6 12.39 11.81 19.95
C TYR A 6 12.29 11.12 18.59
N PHE A 7 13.25 10.24 18.29
CA PHE A 7 13.11 9.27 17.22
C PHE A 7 11.98 8.33 17.66
N THR A 8 10.74 8.67 17.31
CA THR A 8 9.61 7.77 17.54
C THR A 8 9.81 6.56 16.65
N ASN A 9 10.33 5.49 17.25
CA ASN A 9 10.54 4.22 16.58
C ASN A 9 9.20 3.48 16.59
N TYR A 10 8.44 3.61 15.51
CA TYR A 10 7.18 2.93 15.33
C TYR A 10 7.44 1.47 14.94
N PRO A 11 6.85 0.48 15.63
CA PRO A 11 7.02 -0.93 15.32
C PRO A 11 6.18 -1.33 14.09
N VAL A 12 6.47 -0.74 12.94
CA VAL A 12 5.83 -1.09 11.66
C VAL A 12 6.43 -2.41 11.17
N SER A 13 5.59 -3.42 11.02
CA SER A 13 5.95 -4.77 10.61
C SER A 13 5.96 -4.91 9.08
N HIS A 14 6.66 -5.94 8.58
CA HIS A 14 6.67 -6.30 7.15
C HIS A 14 7.05 -5.15 6.21
N LEU A 15 8.12 -4.43 6.56
CA LEU A 15 8.72 -3.40 5.71
C LEU A 15 9.71 -4.02 4.71
N TYR A 16 9.62 -3.61 3.45
CA TYR A 16 10.43 -4.13 2.35
C TYR A 16 11.41 -3.09 1.79
N PRO A 17 12.57 -3.49 1.27
CA PRO A 17 13.56 -2.59 0.68
C PRO A 17 13.05 -1.66 -0.43
N THR A 18 12.08 -2.10 -1.24
CA THR A 18 11.58 -1.33 -2.40
C THR A 18 10.07 -1.48 -2.59
N LYS A 19 9.45 -0.55 -3.35
CA LYS A 19 8.02 -0.64 -3.74
C LYS A 19 7.79 -1.83 -4.67
N GLU A 20 8.73 -2.09 -5.55
CA GLU A 20 8.75 -3.24 -6.46
C GLU A 20 8.61 -4.55 -5.69
N GLU A 21 9.37 -4.72 -4.60
CA GLU A 21 9.33 -5.93 -3.80
C GLU A 21 7.98 -6.12 -3.10
N VAL A 22 7.37 -5.04 -2.58
CA VAL A 22 6.00 -5.07 -2.04
C VAL A 22 5.01 -5.57 -3.09
N VAL A 23 5.07 -5.03 -4.32
CA VAL A 23 4.16 -5.40 -5.41
C VAL A 23 4.37 -6.83 -5.87
N ILE A 24 5.62 -7.27 -6.03
CA ILE A 24 5.95 -8.65 -6.42
C ILE A 24 5.36 -9.63 -5.40
N LYS A 25 5.58 -9.38 -4.10
CA LYS A 25 5.02 -10.21 -3.03
C LYS A 25 3.49 -10.21 -3.01
N ALA A 26 2.86 -9.07 -3.27
CA ALA A 26 1.40 -9.00 -3.36
C ALA A 26 0.87 -9.84 -4.53
N ILE A 27 1.47 -9.73 -5.71
CA ILE A 27 1.09 -10.53 -6.89
C ILE A 27 1.28 -12.02 -6.63
N GLU A 28 2.39 -12.42 -6.00
CA GLU A 28 2.62 -13.81 -5.61
C GLU A 28 1.56 -14.31 -4.61
N ALA A 29 1.22 -13.51 -3.60
CA ALA A 29 0.20 -13.86 -2.62
C ALA A 29 -1.19 -14.00 -3.28
N PHE A 30 -1.57 -13.09 -4.18
CA PHE A 30 -2.81 -13.20 -4.97
C PHE A 30 -2.87 -14.49 -5.81
N ARG A 31 -1.76 -14.86 -6.45
CA ARG A 31 -1.67 -16.10 -7.24
C ARG A 31 -1.77 -17.36 -6.38
N LYS A 32 -1.22 -17.31 -5.17
CA LYS A 32 -1.32 -18.40 -4.18
C LYS A 32 -2.65 -18.40 -3.43
N LYS A 33 -3.49 -17.39 -3.65
CA LYS A 33 -4.74 -17.13 -2.89
C LYS A 33 -4.47 -17.02 -1.37
N ASP A 34 -3.31 -16.50 -1.02
CA ASP A 34 -2.86 -16.32 0.36
C ASP A 34 -3.28 -14.94 0.85
N VAL A 35 -4.48 -14.86 1.42
CA VAL A 35 -5.06 -13.60 1.90
C VAL A 35 -4.28 -13.05 3.09
N SER A 36 -3.80 -13.92 3.98
CA SER A 36 -3.00 -13.50 5.14
C SER A 36 -1.72 -12.81 4.69
N ALA A 37 -1.03 -13.35 3.67
CA ALA A 37 0.15 -12.70 3.14
C ALA A 37 -0.15 -11.36 2.45
N ILE A 38 -1.36 -11.13 1.93
CA ILE A 38 -1.77 -9.81 1.39
C ILE A 38 -2.02 -8.83 2.55
N GLU A 39 -2.68 -9.27 3.62
CA GLU A 39 -2.94 -8.48 4.82
C GLU A 39 -1.65 -8.02 5.50
N ASP A 40 -0.60 -8.85 5.50
CA ASP A 40 0.72 -8.46 6.03
C ASP A 40 1.40 -7.33 5.23
N LEU A 41 1.03 -7.14 3.96
CA LEU A 41 1.62 -6.12 3.07
C LEU A 41 0.96 -4.75 3.20
N ILE A 42 -0.22 -4.66 3.81
CA ILE A 42 -0.99 -3.43 4.02
C ILE A 42 -0.87 -2.97 5.48
N LEU A 43 -1.18 -1.70 5.76
CA LEU A 43 -1.22 -1.24 7.15
C LEU A 43 -2.23 -2.05 7.97
N SER A 44 -1.78 -2.54 9.13
CA SER A 44 -2.65 -3.08 10.16
C SER A 44 -3.46 -1.98 10.87
N PRO A 45 -4.53 -2.34 11.60
CA PRO A 45 -5.32 -1.35 12.36
C PRO A 45 -4.46 -0.60 13.39
N GLU A 46 -3.53 -1.30 14.04
CA GLU A 46 -2.65 -0.70 15.04
C GLU A 46 -1.68 0.31 14.40
N GLU A 47 -1.03 -0.07 13.31
CA GLU A 47 -0.12 0.82 12.57
C GLU A 47 -0.86 2.05 12.02
N HIS A 48 -2.06 1.86 11.48
CA HIS A 48 -2.89 2.97 11.00
C HIS A 48 -3.30 3.89 12.16
N ASN A 49 -4.03 3.38 13.15
CA ASN A 49 -4.71 4.20 14.16
C ASN A 49 -3.73 4.87 15.13
N THR A 50 -2.64 4.18 15.49
CA THR A 50 -1.75 4.64 16.57
C THR A 50 -0.48 5.30 16.08
N MET A 51 -0.10 5.09 14.80
CA MET A 51 1.17 5.56 14.24
C MET A 51 0.92 6.51 13.08
N PHE A 52 0.36 6.03 11.96
CA PHE A 52 0.21 6.81 10.74
C PHE A 52 -0.83 7.93 10.88
N TRP A 53 -2.00 7.63 11.43
CA TRP A 53 -3.10 8.59 11.58
C TRP A 53 -2.72 9.81 12.42
N LYS A 54 -1.81 9.66 13.40
CA LYS A 54 -1.32 10.79 14.19
C LYS A 54 -0.60 11.86 13.37
N HIS A 55 -0.01 11.49 12.23
CA HIS A 55 0.72 12.42 11.36
C HIS A 55 -0.10 12.86 10.14
N VAL A 56 -1.12 12.08 9.77
CA VAL A 56 -1.95 12.33 8.58
C VAL A 56 -3.31 12.95 8.93
N GLY A 57 -3.91 12.50 10.04
CA GLY A 57 -5.23 12.91 10.50
C GLY A 57 -5.38 14.43 10.64
N GLU A 58 -4.34 15.13 11.10
CA GLU A 58 -4.34 16.60 11.21
C GLU A 58 -4.58 17.35 9.89
N LYS A 59 -4.34 16.71 8.72
CA LYS A 59 -4.67 17.28 7.40
C LYS A 59 -6.02 16.81 6.85
N PHE A 60 -6.56 15.69 7.33
CA PHE A 60 -7.84 15.11 6.89
C PHE A 60 -9.00 15.41 7.86
N THR A 61 -8.75 16.12 8.96
CA THR A 61 -9.76 16.62 9.93
C THR A 61 -10.75 17.64 9.36
N SER A 62 -10.87 17.77 8.03
CA SER A 62 -11.90 18.60 7.39
C SER A 62 -13.31 18.02 7.50
N ASP A 63 -13.45 16.73 7.83
CA ASP A 63 -14.75 16.07 8.05
C ASP A 63 -15.04 15.93 9.56
N PRO A 64 -16.01 16.70 10.10
CA PRO A 64 -16.44 16.56 11.49
C PRO A 64 -16.92 15.14 11.77
N GLY A 65 -16.26 14.45 12.71
CA GLY A 65 -16.66 13.10 13.15
C GLY A 65 -15.80 11.94 12.60
N MET A 66 -14.80 12.20 11.75
CA MET A 66 -13.88 11.16 11.29
C MET A 66 -12.90 10.74 12.39
N THR A 67 -13.00 9.50 12.88
CA THR A 67 -12.05 8.90 13.83
C THR A 67 -11.00 8.05 13.11
N PRO A 68 -9.83 7.77 13.72
CA PRO A 68 -8.85 6.86 13.14
C PRO A 68 -9.44 5.50 12.77
N GLU A 69 -10.27 4.94 13.65
CA GLU A 69 -10.92 3.64 13.48
C GLU A 69 -11.88 3.67 12.29
N LEU A 70 -12.72 4.72 12.20
CA LEU A 70 -13.66 4.87 11.09
C LEU A 70 -12.91 4.99 9.76
N ALA A 71 -11.84 5.79 9.71
CA ALA A 71 -10.99 5.91 8.53
C ALA A 71 -10.33 4.57 8.14
N TYR A 72 -9.87 3.79 9.12
CA TYR A 72 -9.36 2.45 8.88
C TYR A 72 -10.44 1.52 8.33
N ASP A 73 -11.66 1.54 8.88
CA ASP A 73 -12.76 0.70 8.43
C ASP A 73 -13.15 0.98 6.98
N HIS A 74 -13.15 2.26 6.57
CA HIS A 74 -13.33 2.65 5.17
C HIS A 74 -12.22 2.08 4.29
N MET A 75 -10.96 2.25 4.71
CA MET A 75 -9.77 1.75 4.01
C MET A 75 -9.77 0.23 3.86
N ASN A 76 -10.16 -0.48 4.92
CA ASN A 76 -10.24 -1.94 4.97
C ASN A 76 -11.40 -2.48 4.14
N THR A 77 -12.55 -1.81 4.14
CA THR A 77 -13.69 -2.16 3.27
C THR A 77 -13.30 -2.10 1.80
N GLU A 78 -12.65 -1.01 1.38
CA GLU A 78 -12.15 -0.86 0.01
C GLU A 78 -11.12 -1.95 -0.32
N THR A 79 -10.17 -2.18 0.59
CA THR A 79 -9.13 -3.20 0.43
C THR A 79 -9.73 -4.57 0.19
N ASN A 80 -10.71 -4.99 0.99
CA ASN A 80 -11.36 -6.29 0.88
C ASN A 80 -12.10 -6.49 -0.45
N ILE A 81 -12.69 -5.42 -0.99
CA ILE A 81 -13.30 -5.45 -2.33
C ILE A 81 -12.21 -5.69 -3.38
N VAL A 82 -11.12 -4.94 -3.32
CA VAL A 82 -10.01 -5.05 -4.28
C VAL A 82 -9.32 -6.40 -4.18
N ILE A 83 -9.19 -6.99 -2.99
CA ILE A 83 -8.64 -8.33 -2.81
C ILE A 83 -9.45 -9.35 -3.62
N LYS A 84 -10.78 -9.31 -3.51
CA LYS A 84 -11.67 -10.22 -4.25
C LYS A 84 -11.55 -10.02 -5.77
N GLU A 85 -11.53 -8.76 -6.22
CA GLU A 85 -11.36 -8.43 -7.64
C GLU A 85 -10.01 -8.94 -8.19
N GLN A 86 -8.91 -8.69 -7.47
CA GLN A 86 -7.56 -9.10 -7.88
C GLN A 86 -7.33 -10.61 -7.79
N LEU A 87 -7.90 -11.31 -6.80
CA LEU A 87 -7.87 -12.77 -6.74
C LEU A 87 -8.49 -13.39 -7.99
N ASN A 88 -9.64 -12.88 -8.44
CA ASN A 88 -10.29 -13.38 -9.66
C ASN A 88 -9.48 -13.04 -10.91
N PHE A 89 -8.96 -11.82 -10.97
CA PHE A 89 -8.23 -11.32 -12.13
C PHE A 89 -6.87 -12.02 -12.33
N LEU A 90 -6.02 -12.03 -11.31
CA LEU A 90 -4.65 -12.56 -11.38
C LEU A 90 -4.60 -14.09 -11.47
N ASN A 91 -5.66 -14.79 -11.09
CA ASN A 91 -5.81 -16.23 -11.33
C ASN A 91 -6.52 -16.55 -12.67
N GLY A 92 -7.02 -15.54 -13.37
CA GLY A 92 -7.67 -15.67 -14.67
C GLY A 92 -6.87 -14.94 -15.76
N ALA A 93 -7.43 -13.85 -16.28
CA ALA A 93 -6.85 -13.08 -17.39
C ALA A 93 -5.44 -12.53 -17.12
N GLY A 94 -5.08 -12.32 -15.84
CA GLY A 94 -3.76 -11.85 -15.41
C GLY A 94 -2.74 -12.95 -15.13
N ALA A 95 -3.08 -14.23 -15.29
CA ALA A 95 -2.21 -15.34 -14.87
C ALA A 95 -0.85 -15.35 -15.59
N ASP A 96 -0.85 -15.04 -16.89
CA ASP A 96 0.34 -15.04 -17.76
C ASP A 96 1.19 -13.76 -17.65
N PHE A 97 0.76 -12.75 -16.87
CA PHE A 97 1.40 -11.44 -16.80
C PHE A 97 2.38 -11.34 -15.63
N GLU A 98 3.64 -11.01 -15.88
CA GLU A 98 4.65 -10.83 -14.82
C GLU A 98 4.84 -9.37 -14.44
N PHE A 99 5.29 -9.11 -13.21
CA PHE A 99 5.65 -7.75 -12.80
C PHE A 99 6.74 -7.17 -13.71
N LYS A 100 6.53 -5.93 -14.17
CA LYS A 100 7.52 -5.17 -14.96
C LYS A 100 8.03 -3.94 -14.22
N SER A 101 7.13 -3.12 -13.67
CA SER A 101 7.51 -1.88 -13.00
C SER A 101 6.38 -1.32 -12.14
N VAL A 102 6.74 -0.48 -11.16
CA VAL A 102 5.81 0.38 -10.44
C VAL A 102 6.32 1.82 -10.48
N LEU A 103 5.47 2.76 -10.91
CA LEU A 103 5.86 4.17 -11.05
C LEU A 103 4.83 5.09 -10.40
N CYS A 104 5.29 5.97 -9.51
CA CYS A 104 4.46 6.94 -8.81
C CYS A 104 4.52 8.30 -9.50
N LYS A 105 3.38 8.80 -9.98
CA LYS A 105 3.31 10.04 -10.75
C LYS A 105 3.33 11.30 -9.88
N ARG A 106 2.87 11.20 -8.63
CA ARG A 106 2.82 12.33 -7.71
C ARG A 106 4.15 12.47 -6.97
N LYS A 107 4.51 13.72 -6.64
CA LYS A 107 5.61 13.96 -5.70
C LYS A 107 5.27 13.28 -4.36
N PRO A 108 6.23 12.64 -3.70
CA PRO A 108 6.01 12.08 -2.37
C PRO A 108 5.58 13.18 -1.37
N GLU A 109 4.72 12.81 -0.44
CA GLU A 109 4.18 13.70 0.59
C GLU A 109 4.72 13.30 1.97
N GLU A 110 5.26 14.26 2.71
CA GLU A 110 5.84 14.00 4.03
C GLU A 110 4.79 14.17 5.14
N TYR A 111 4.77 13.19 6.05
CA TYR A 111 3.88 13.12 7.21
C TYR A 111 4.65 12.61 8.43
N GLY A 112 5.28 13.54 9.15
CA GLY A 112 6.13 13.20 10.29
C GLY A 112 7.30 12.32 9.83
N PRO A 113 7.47 11.10 10.37
CA PRO A 113 8.54 10.20 9.94
C PRO A 113 8.17 9.31 8.75
N PHE A 114 6.96 9.47 8.18
CA PHE A 114 6.47 8.71 7.05
C PHE A 114 6.49 9.55 5.78
N THR A 115 6.88 8.93 4.68
CA THR A 115 6.74 9.51 3.34
C THR A 115 5.70 8.71 2.55
N LEU A 116 4.69 9.39 2.03
CA LEU A 116 3.59 8.76 1.29
C LEU A 116 3.81 8.92 -0.22
N HIS A 117 3.93 7.80 -0.92
CA HIS A 117 4.04 7.73 -2.37
C HIS A 117 2.67 7.45 -2.95
N LEU A 118 2.14 8.38 -3.76
CA LEU A 118 0.76 8.33 -4.26
C LEU A 118 0.68 8.24 -5.78
N GLY A 119 -0.48 7.76 -6.27
CA GLY A 119 -0.76 7.70 -7.70
C GLY A 119 0.19 6.76 -8.42
N CYS A 120 0.58 5.68 -7.75
CA CYS A 120 1.44 4.65 -8.29
C CYS A 120 0.66 3.78 -9.27
N VAL A 121 1.35 3.36 -10.33
CA VAL A 121 0.82 2.57 -11.42
C VAL A 121 1.73 1.38 -11.59
N THR A 122 1.17 0.18 -11.47
CA THR A 122 1.91 -1.06 -11.68
C THR A 122 1.72 -1.53 -13.10
N THR A 123 2.79 -1.85 -13.80
CA THR A 123 2.75 -2.44 -15.13
C THR A 123 3.15 -3.90 -15.04
N LEU A 124 2.34 -4.75 -15.68
CA LEU A 124 2.66 -6.15 -15.92
C LEU A 124 2.97 -6.39 -17.40
N LEU A 125 3.73 -7.44 -17.68
CA LEU A 125 4.16 -7.85 -19.01
C LEU A 125 3.84 -9.31 -19.25
N ASN A 126 3.15 -9.62 -20.33
CA ASN A 126 3.08 -10.98 -20.84
C ASN A 126 4.34 -11.25 -21.68
N LYS A 127 5.17 -12.19 -21.24
CA LYS A 127 6.43 -12.52 -21.93
C LYS A 127 6.23 -13.24 -23.26
N LYS A 128 5.05 -13.83 -23.51
CA LYS A 128 4.76 -14.58 -24.74
C LYS A 128 4.58 -13.66 -25.95
N ASP A 129 3.91 -12.52 -25.75
CA ASP A 129 3.52 -11.60 -26.84
C ASP A 129 3.96 -10.15 -26.60
N ASN A 130 4.67 -9.88 -25.51
CA ASN A 130 5.11 -8.55 -25.06
C ASN A 130 3.97 -7.55 -24.79
N THR A 131 2.73 -8.02 -24.68
CA THR A 131 1.61 -7.15 -24.29
C THR A 131 1.78 -6.71 -22.84
N THR A 132 1.40 -5.47 -22.57
CA THR A 132 1.47 -4.90 -21.23
C THR A 132 0.09 -4.61 -20.70
N MET A 133 -0.03 -4.72 -19.38
CA MET A 133 -1.24 -4.43 -18.64
C MET A 133 -0.91 -3.51 -17.49
N THR A 134 -1.88 -2.72 -17.08
CA THR A 134 -1.73 -1.81 -15.95
C THR A 134 -2.67 -2.22 -14.83
N LEU A 135 -2.13 -2.24 -13.60
CA LEU A 135 -2.88 -2.39 -12.37
C LEU A 135 -2.85 -1.09 -11.58
N HIS A 136 -4.04 -0.63 -11.18
CA HIS A 136 -4.21 0.55 -10.33
C HIS A 136 -4.45 0.22 -8.85
N SER A 137 -4.48 -1.06 -8.48
CA SER A 137 -4.75 -1.50 -7.10
C SER A 137 -3.62 -1.20 -6.12
N PHE A 138 -2.36 -1.21 -6.57
CA PHE A 138 -1.17 -0.86 -5.77
C PHE A 138 -0.85 0.63 -5.90
N ARG A 139 -1.76 1.49 -5.43
CA ARG A 139 -1.75 2.93 -5.76
C ARG A 139 -0.94 3.80 -4.81
N SER A 140 -0.73 3.31 -3.59
CA SER A 140 -0.21 4.10 -2.47
C SER A 140 0.75 3.27 -1.62
N PHE A 141 1.94 3.80 -1.36
CA PHE A 141 2.96 3.16 -0.52
C PHE A 141 3.39 4.10 0.59
N ILE A 142 3.58 3.54 1.77
CA ILE A 142 4.23 4.21 2.88
C ILE A 142 5.70 3.85 2.84
N GLU A 143 6.56 4.85 2.95
CA GLU A 143 7.97 4.72 3.24
C GLU A 143 8.23 5.11 4.69
N TYR A 144 8.95 4.25 5.42
CA TYR A 144 9.43 4.48 6.77
C TYR A 144 10.87 3.99 6.86
N LYS A 145 11.80 4.88 7.21
CA LYS A 145 13.25 4.58 7.33
C LYS A 145 13.83 3.93 6.07
N GLY A 146 13.45 4.43 4.88
CA GLY A 146 13.94 3.92 3.60
C GLY A 146 13.40 2.55 3.21
N LYS A 147 12.36 2.06 3.88
CA LYS A 147 11.65 0.81 3.56
C LYS A 147 10.18 1.07 3.31
N TYR A 148 9.54 0.17 2.58
CA TYR A 148 8.23 0.37 1.98
C TYR A 148 7.22 -0.67 2.46
N LYS A 149 5.96 -0.23 2.52
CA LYS A 149 4.77 -1.06 2.76
C LYS A 149 3.62 -0.48 1.94
N LEU A 150 2.63 -1.30 1.61
CA LEU A 150 1.44 -0.80 0.94
C LEU A 150 0.59 -0.02 1.96
N TYR A 151 0.07 1.16 1.58
CA TYR A 151 -0.83 1.88 2.49
C TYR A 151 -2.15 1.11 2.63
N HIS A 152 -2.82 0.89 1.51
CA HIS A 152 -3.99 0.03 1.33
C HIS A 152 -4.18 -0.30 -0.14
N LEU A 153 -5.11 -1.19 -0.45
CA LEU A 153 -5.52 -1.46 -1.82
C LEU A 153 -6.69 -0.53 -2.19
N LYS A 154 -6.60 0.09 -3.38
CA LYS A 154 -7.59 1.06 -3.85
C LYS A 154 -8.31 0.55 -5.11
N ARG A 155 -9.60 0.83 -5.22
CA ARG A 155 -10.36 0.60 -6.46
C ARG A 155 -9.96 1.63 -7.52
N GLU A 156 -10.14 1.30 -8.80
CA GLU A 156 -9.77 2.17 -9.94
C GLU A 156 -10.47 3.53 -9.88
#